data_AF-A0A838WHK1-F1
#
_entry.id   AF-A0A838WHK1-F1
#
_cell.length_a   1.000
_cell.length_b   1.000
_cell.length_c   1.000
_cell.angle_alpha   90.00
_cell.angle_beta   90.00
_cell.angle_gamma   90.00
#
_symmetry.space_group_name_H-M   'P 1'
#
loop_
_entity.id
_entity.type
_entity.pdbx_description
1 polymer ?
#
loop_
_entity_poly.entity_id
_entity_poly.type
_entity_poly.pdbx_seq_one_letter_code
_entity_poly.pdbx_strand_id
1 'polypeptide(L)'
;MNISYRWLQSLAPSITDSPAELAQRLAMLGAPVDEIVELGAQITDIVIARVTEVLQHPNADRLRLCTVDAGSGAALQVVCGAPNVEAGQFYPFAPVGASLPGGVSI
;
A
#
# COMPACT_ATOMS: atom_id res chain seq x y z
N MET A 1 5.46 5.25 -19.64
CA MET A 1 4.66 4.05 -19.31
C MET A 1 5.32 3.40 -18.11
N ASN A 2 4.56 3.08 -17.06
CA ASN A 2 5.13 2.48 -15.85
C ASN A 2 4.89 0.97 -15.86
N ILE A 3 5.91 0.19 -15.52
CA ILE A 3 5.86 -1.27 -15.58
C ILE A 3 6.49 -1.85 -14.32
N SER A 4 5.84 -2.85 -13.73
CA SER A 4 6.42 -3.60 -12.62
C SER A 4 7.57 -4.49 -13.11
N TYR A 5 8.73 -4.33 -12.50
CA TYR A 5 9.89 -5.20 -12.76
C TYR A 5 9.56 -6.68 -12.49
N ARG A 6 8.83 -6.99 -11.41
CA ARG A 6 8.37 -8.37 -11.12
C ARG A 6 7.45 -8.90 -12.21
N TRP A 7 6.60 -8.06 -12.79
CA TRP A 7 5.72 -8.49 -13.88
C TRP A 7 6.52 -8.78 -15.15
N LEU A 8 7.52 -7.96 -15.49
CA LEU A 8 8.45 -8.24 -16.60
C LEU A 8 9.15 -9.59 -16.42
N GLN A 9 9.64 -9.88 -15.21
CA GLN A 9 10.24 -11.18 -14.89
C GLN A 9 9.24 -12.33 -15.04
N SER A 10 7.96 -12.12 -14.71
CA SER A 10 6.92 -13.15 -14.89
C SER A 10 6.66 -13.47 -16.36
N LEU A 11 6.83 -12.50 -17.27
CA LEU A 11 6.65 -12.68 -18.71
C LEU A 11 7.91 -13.22 -19.39
N ALA A 12 9.08 -12.81 -18.91
CA ALA A 12 10.38 -13.27 -19.40
C ALA A 12 11.24 -13.72 -18.21
N PRO A 13 11.09 -14.96 -17.74
CA PRO A 13 11.80 -15.49 -16.57
C PRO A 13 13.33 -15.55 -16.73
N SER A 14 13.84 -15.40 -17.95
CA SER A 14 15.28 -15.29 -18.24
C SER A 14 15.88 -13.94 -17.86
N ILE A 15 15.07 -12.94 -17.48
CA ILE A 15 15.57 -11.66 -16.97
C ILE A 15 16.11 -11.86 -15.54
N THR A 16 17.44 -11.94 -15.45
CA THR A 16 18.19 -12.01 -14.19
C THR A 16 18.88 -10.71 -13.82
N ASP A 17 18.94 -9.76 -14.76
CA ASP A 17 19.54 -8.42 -14.58
C ASP A 17 18.87 -7.67 -13.42
N SER A 18 19.64 -6.94 -12.63
CA SER A 18 19.08 -5.97 -11.69
C SER A 18 18.24 -4.91 -12.42
N PRO A 19 17.32 -4.19 -11.73
CA PRO A 19 16.53 -3.13 -12.37
C PRO A 19 17.37 -2.09 -13.13
N ALA A 20 18.54 -1.73 -12.59
CA ALA A 20 19.46 -0.78 -13.22
C ALA A 20 20.10 -1.33 -14.49
N GLU A 21 20.55 -2.60 -14.48
CA GLU A 21 21.13 -3.26 -15.65
C GLU A 21 20.07 -3.47 -16.75
N LEU A 22 18.86 -3.88 -16.37
CA LEU A 22 17.74 -4.01 -17.31
C LEU A 22 17.41 -2.67 -17.95
N ALA A 23 17.39 -1.58 -17.18
CA ALA A 23 17.14 -0.23 -17.69
C ALA A 23 18.19 0.18 -18.74
N GLN A 24 19.47 -0.07 -18.47
CA GLN A 24 20.55 0.18 -19.44
C GLN A 24 20.39 -0.67 -20.70
N ARG A 25 20.05 -1.95 -20.56
CA ARG A 25 19.83 -2.86 -21.69
C ARG A 25 18.65 -2.42 -22.55
N LEU A 26 17.54 -2.01 -21.92
CA LEU A 26 16.38 -1.49 -22.62
C LEU A 26 16.72 -0.19 -23.38
N ALA A 27 17.52 0.70 -22.78
CA ALA A 27 17.97 1.92 -23.45
C ALA A 27 18.79 1.61 -24.71
N MET A 28 19.69 0.62 -24.67
CA MET A 28 20.45 0.17 -25.85
C MET A 28 19.56 -0.43 -26.95
N LEU A 29 18.40 -0.99 -26.59
CA LEU A 29 17.41 -1.53 -27.52
C LEU A 29 16.40 -0.48 -28.01
N GLY A 30 16.59 0.80 -27.66
CA GLY A 30 15.71 1.90 -28.07
C GLY A 30 14.51 2.15 -27.15
N ALA A 31 14.49 1.56 -25.96
CA ALA A 31 13.48 1.77 -24.93
C ALA A 31 14.13 2.37 -23.66
N PRO A 32 14.45 3.68 -23.65
CA PRO A 32 15.04 4.32 -22.46
C PRO A 32 14.09 4.28 -21.26
N VAL A 33 14.66 4.17 -20.06
CA VAL A 33 13.94 4.19 -18.79
C VAL A 33 14.24 5.50 -18.07
N ASP A 34 13.18 6.27 -17.80
CA ASP A 34 13.30 7.59 -17.17
C ASP A 34 13.58 7.50 -15.66
N GLU A 35 12.96 6.54 -14.99
CA GLU A 35 13.02 6.39 -13.52
C GLU A 35 12.87 4.93 -13.09
N ILE A 36 13.54 4.59 -12.00
CA ILE A 36 13.36 3.33 -11.28
C ILE A 36 12.87 3.68 -9.87
N VAL A 37 11.66 3.24 -9.53
CA VAL A 37 11.02 3.51 -8.24
C VAL A 37 10.93 2.24 -7.41
N GLU A 38 11.57 2.22 -6.25
CA GLU A 38 11.39 1.16 -5.26
C GLU A 38 10.17 1.43 -4.39
N LEU A 39 9.20 0.52 -4.41
CA LEU A 39 7.94 0.65 -3.68
C LEU A 39 8.04 0.02 -2.29
N GLY A 40 7.58 0.75 -1.26
CA GLY A 40 7.33 0.20 0.06
C GLY A 40 8.55 0.09 1.00
N ALA A 41 9.73 0.56 0.60
CA ALA A 41 10.95 0.47 1.42
C ALA A 41 10.84 1.11 2.82
N GLN A 42 9.91 2.06 3.00
CA GLN A 42 9.69 2.79 4.26
C GLN A 42 8.44 2.33 5.02
N ILE A 43 7.72 1.33 4.51
CA ILE A 43 6.48 0.85 5.11
C ILE A 43 6.80 -0.30 6.06
N THR A 44 6.39 -0.18 7.33
CA THR A 44 6.52 -1.26 8.32
C THR A 44 5.18 -1.55 8.98
N ASP A 45 4.99 -2.80 9.41
CA ASP A 45 3.91 -3.24 10.30
C ASP A 45 2.48 -3.02 9.78
N ILE A 46 2.31 -2.86 8.46
CA ILE A 46 0.99 -2.83 7.83
C ILE A 46 0.41 -4.23 7.76
N VAL A 47 -0.82 -4.37 8.24
CA VAL A 47 -1.59 -5.62 8.20
C VAL A 47 -2.86 -5.43 7.37
N ILE A 48 -3.40 -6.53 6.87
CA ILE A 48 -4.74 -6.51 6.28
C ILE A 48 -5.75 -6.70 7.40
N ALA A 49 -6.62 -5.70 7.59
CA ALA A 49 -7.66 -5.72 8.62
C ALA A 49 -9.04 -5.66 7.98
N ARG A 50 -10.04 -6.21 8.66
CA ARG A 50 -11.45 -6.15 8.25
C ARG A 50 -12.14 -5.03 8.98
N VAL A 51 -12.84 -4.16 8.25
CA VAL A 51 -13.75 -3.18 8.86
C VAL A 51 -15.05 -3.90 9.20
N THR A 52 -15.43 -3.97 10.46
CA THR A 52 -16.64 -4.68 10.92
C THR A 52 -17.86 -3.76 10.98
N GLU A 53 -17.66 -2.47 11.18
CA GLU A 53 -18.73 -1.47 11.29
C GLU A 53 -18.24 -0.11 10.80
N VAL A 54 -19.14 0.67 10.22
CA VAL A 54 -18.89 2.04 9.76
C VAL A 54 -20.08 2.92 10.17
N LEU A 55 -19.81 3.93 10.99
CA LEU A 55 -20.79 4.91 11.44
C LEU A 55 -20.36 6.32 11.04
N GLN A 56 -21.32 7.24 10.90
CA GLN A 56 -21.01 8.66 10.72
C GLN A 56 -20.37 9.21 12.00
N HIS A 57 -19.30 10.00 11.87
CA HIS A 57 -18.69 10.63 13.03
C HIS A 57 -19.65 11.69 13.61
N PRO A 58 -19.95 11.67 14.92
CA PRO A 58 -20.99 12.52 15.51
C PRO A 58 -20.67 14.02 15.44
N ASN A 59 -19.38 14.37 15.39
CA ASN A 59 -18.90 15.75 15.40
C ASN A 59 -18.22 16.17 14.09
N ALA A 60 -18.33 15.39 13.01
CA ALA A 60 -17.69 15.72 11.74
C ALA A 60 -18.43 15.13 10.54
N ASP A 61 -18.89 15.99 9.63
CA ASP A 61 -19.70 15.59 8.48
C ASP A 61 -18.94 14.75 7.44
N ARG A 62 -17.61 14.90 7.38
CA ARG A 62 -16.75 14.23 6.39
C ARG A 62 -15.97 13.04 6.94
N LEU A 63 -16.18 12.68 8.21
CA LEU A 63 -15.46 11.60 8.87
C LEU A 63 -16.41 10.46 9.24
N ARG A 64 -15.86 9.25 9.23
CA ARG A 64 -16.52 8.02 9.66
C ARG A 64 -15.78 7.46 10.86
N LEU A 65 -16.53 6.84 11.75
CA LEU A 65 -16.01 6.05 12.86
C LEU A 65 -16.11 4.57 12.45
N CYS A 66 -14.96 3.93 12.28
CA CYS A 66 -14.85 2.56 11.79
C CYS A 66 -14.39 1.64 12.91
N THR A 67 -15.13 0.55 13.12
CA THR A 67 -14.68 -0.55 13.97
C THR A 67 -13.86 -1.52 13.11
N VAL A 68 -12.63 -1.82 13.52
CA VAL A 68 -11.63 -2.58 12.75
C VAL A 68 -11.18 -3.81 13.52
N ASP A 69 -11.19 -4.95 12.85
CA ASP A 69 -10.63 -6.21 13.32
C ASP A 69 -9.30 -6.47 12.59
N ALA A 70 -8.20 -6.30 13.31
CA ALA A 70 -6.83 -6.48 12.81
C ALA A 70 -6.23 -7.84 13.19
N GLY A 71 -7.03 -8.81 13.67
CA GLY A 71 -6.55 -10.12 14.08
C GLY A 71 -5.79 -10.16 15.41
N SER A 72 -5.78 -9.06 16.18
CA SER A 72 -5.19 -8.96 17.52
C SER A 72 -6.09 -9.48 18.64
N GLY A 73 -7.33 -9.89 18.32
CA GLY A 73 -8.33 -10.35 19.29
C GLY A 73 -9.14 -9.22 19.94
N ALA A 74 -8.78 -7.96 19.71
CA ALA A 74 -9.54 -6.79 20.15
C ALA A 74 -9.98 -5.93 18.95
N ALA A 75 -11.24 -5.51 18.93
CA ALA A 75 -11.72 -4.54 17.95
C ALA A 75 -11.14 -3.16 18.26
N LEU A 76 -10.64 -2.49 17.22
CA LEU A 76 -10.06 -1.16 17.29
C LEU A 76 -11.03 -0.12 16.71
N GLN A 77 -11.04 1.08 17.27
CA GLN A 77 -11.80 2.21 16.75
C GLN A 77 -10.88 3.14 15.96
N VAL A 78 -11.26 3.45 14.73
CA VAL A 78 -10.47 4.27 13.81
C VAL A 78 -11.34 5.34 13.19
N VAL A 79 -10.87 6.59 13.21
CA VAL A 79 -11.51 7.67 12.46
C VAL A 79 -10.95 7.69 11.05
N CYS A 80 -11.81 7.58 10.04
CA CYS A 80 -11.42 7.58 8.64
C CYS A 80 -12.20 8.61 7.84
N GLY A 81 -11.52 9.37 6.98
CA GLY A 81 -12.15 10.36 6.08
C GLY A 81 -12.48 9.82 4.68
N ALA A 82 -12.12 8.57 4.37
CA ALA A 82 -12.31 8.03 3.04
C ALA A 82 -13.80 7.66 2.80
N PRO A 83 -14.43 8.16 1.72
CA PRO A 83 -15.86 7.98 1.49
C PRO A 83 -16.23 6.56 0.99
N ASN A 84 -15.23 5.77 0.62
CA ASN A 84 -15.36 4.41 0.07
C ASN A 84 -15.05 3.31 1.11
N VAL A 85 -15.03 3.64 2.41
CA VAL A 85 -14.89 2.63 3.47
C VAL A 85 -16.24 1.99 3.76
N GLU A 86 -16.31 0.68 3.64
CA GLU A 86 -17.52 -0.13 3.78
C GLU A 86 -17.32 -1.23 4.84
N ALA A 87 -18.38 -1.51 5.61
CA ALA A 87 -18.37 -2.61 6.55
C ALA A 87 -18.32 -3.97 5.82
N GLY A 88 -17.61 -4.93 6.40
CA GLY A 88 -17.37 -6.26 5.84
C GLY A 88 -16.17 -6.36 4.89
N GLN A 89 -15.57 -5.24 4.48
CA GLN A 89 -14.45 -5.22 3.54
C GLN A 89 -13.09 -5.23 4.23
N PHE A 90 -12.05 -5.60 3.47
CA PHE A 90 -10.66 -5.64 3.93
C PHE A 90 -9.86 -4.44 3.41
N TYR A 91 -9.05 -3.86 4.28
CA TYR A 91 -8.22 -2.69 3.99
C TYR A 91 -6.83 -2.84 4.60
N PRO A 92 -5.80 -2.19 4.02
CA PRO A 92 -4.52 -2.03 4.70
C PRO A 92 -4.72 -1.17 5.96
N PHE A 93 -4.23 -1.68 7.09
CA PHE A 93 -4.32 -1.04 8.39
C PHE A 93 -2.93 -0.84 8.96
N ALA A 94 -2.65 0.40 9.38
CA ALA A 94 -1.43 0.77 10.08
C ALA A 94 -1.73 0.82 11.59
N PRO A 95 -1.32 -0.19 12.38
CA PRO A 95 -1.43 -0.13 13.84
C PRO A 95 -0.49 0.92 14.44
N VAL A 96 -0.72 1.28 15.70
CA VAL A 96 0.21 2.12 16.47
C VAL A 96 1.59 1.48 16.47
N GLY A 97 2.61 2.27 16.15
CA GLY A 97 4.00 1.84 15.95
C GLY A 97 4.38 1.58 14.49
N ALA A 98 3.42 1.54 13.57
CA ALA A 98 3.71 1.43 12.13
C ALA A 98 4.39 2.69 11.58
N SER A 99 5.26 2.49 10.59
CA SER A 99 5.94 3.57 9.88
C SER A 99 5.47 3.65 8.43
N LEU A 100 5.24 4.86 7.95
CA LEU A 100 4.81 5.16 6.59
C LEU A 100 5.86 6.03 5.86
N PRO A 101 5.83 6.06 4.51
CA PRO A 101 6.75 6.87 3.73
C PRO A 101 6.68 8.35 4.10
N GLY A 102 7.82 9.02 4.07
CA GLY A 102 7.93 10.42 4.50
C GLY A 102 8.10 10.61 6.01
N GLY A 103 8.39 9.53 6.75
CA GLY A 103 8.72 9.59 8.18
C GLY A 103 7.49 9.75 9.08
N VAL A 104 6.31 9.35 8.62
CA VAL A 104 5.08 9.41 9.41
C VAL A 104 5.00 8.16 10.29
N SER A 105 4.99 8.35 11.61
CA SER A 105 4.76 7.28 12.59
C SER A 105 3.32 7.33 13.10
N ILE A 106 2.70 6.16 13.24
CA ILE A 106 1.32 5.98 13.72
C ILE A 106 1.28 5.74 15.22
#